data_AF-A0A0C3KYS2-F1
#
_entry.id   AF-A0A0C3KYS2-F1
#
_cell.length_a   1.000
_cell.length_b   1.000
_cell.length_c   1.000
_cell.angle_alpha   90.00
_cell.angle_beta   90.00
_cell.angle_gamma   90.00
#
_symmetry.space_group_name_H-M   'P 1'
#
loop_
_entity.id
_entity.type
_entity.pdbx_description
1 polymer ?
#
loop_
_entity_poly.entity_id
_entity_poly.type
_entity_poly.pdbx_seq_one_letter_code
_entity_poly.pdbx_strand_id
1 'polypeptide(L)'
;MTDLKPFRGDEDETQDPQTFLRTFKRIMRMAAVTDEMEKIEALQDYLAPCSEAQRWYDGLSSSQKVIWTELEKAFNEQWEPLPAAVKTQEAYQEELTALTLKDEEVGTRKEVGGTKVWAHIVWAKEVLRLAKAAGVERDIGLVRIVHKQLPKVIRKLTKKKYTSFEDLASEVRGLDVEEIQREKEELDERKKEEDERERRLAQQQKASLADFTARLQRLTIAPTNIAAPATTVPKPASTSSCFTIQQGRQAPAPLTDTQKEIIRNNVNKLTHHAADPGGWRAYEAQLNAWTQTYGEATRVAEHTPFPLRPGTAAVCSGECYKCGTHGHTSRDCPIPPRDRMRLDPRETAWRAMCNRALGPINRATATDIRLVIEDEQGKEDGSP
;
A
#
# COMPACT_ATOMS: atom_id res chain seq x y z
N MET A 1 -35.66 33.85 -3.41
CA MET A 1 -35.95 33.14 -4.67
C MET A 1 -34.66 32.53 -5.14
N THR A 2 -34.62 31.23 -5.42
CA THR A 2 -33.45 30.61 -6.07
C THR A 2 -33.31 31.20 -7.46
N ASP A 3 -32.23 31.92 -7.70
CA ASP A 3 -31.92 32.52 -9.00
C ASP A 3 -31.48 31.40 -9.95
N LEU A 4 -32.43 30.91 -10.78
CA LEU A 4 -32.15 29.89 -11.78
C LEU A 4 -31.47 30.58 -12.96
N LYS A 5 -30.19 30.26 -13.15
CA LYS A 5 -29.41 30.79 -14.28
C LYS A 5 -30.05 30.37 -15.61
N PRO A 6 -30.06 31.25 -16.63
CA PRO A 6 -30.51 30.89 -17.97
C PRO A 6 -29.75 29.69 -18.51
N PHE A 7 -30.45 28.80 -19.22
CA PHE A 7 -29.90 27.60 -19.81
C PHE A 7 -29.39 27.86 -21.23
N ARG A 8 -28.12 27.53 -21.49
CA ARG A 8 -27.49 27.68 -22.81
C ARG A 8 -27.51 26.41 -23.64
N GLY A 9 -27.41 25.26 -23.00
CA GLY A 9 -27.42 23.95 -23.65
C GLY A 9 -26.17 23.60 -24.46
N ASP A 10 -25.04 24.29 -24.24
CA ASP A 10 -23.74 23.97 -24.86
C ASP A 10 -22.92 22.97 -24.02
N GLU A 11 -22.04 22.20 -24.68
CA GLU A 11 -21.23 21.13 -24.05
C GLU A 11 -20.16 21.66 -23.07
N ASP A 12 -19.82 22.94 -23.15
CA ASP A 12 -18.74 23.58 -22.37
C ASP A 12 -19.20 24.14 -20.99
N GLU A 13 -20.52 24.19 -20.70
CA GLU A 13 -21.02 24.71 -19.41
C GLU A 13 -21.32 23.63 -18.36
N THR A 14 -21.13 23.99 -17.09
CA THR A 14 -21.37 23.16 -15.90
C THR A 14 -22.87 22.92 -15.58
N GLN A 15 -23.79 23.29 -16.48
CA GLN A 15 -25.22 23.21 -16.23
C GLN A 15 -25.78 21.85 -16.63
N ASP A 16 -26.01 20.96 -15.65
CA ASP A 16 -26.71 19.70 -15.89
C ASP A 16 -28.16 19.95 -16.37
N PRO A 17 -28.52 19.56 -17.61
CA PRO A 17 -29.83 19.85 -18.21
C PRO A 17 -31.00 19.32 -17.38
N GLN A 18 -30.80 18.16 -16.74
CA GLN A 18 -31.81 17.53 -15.89
C GLN A 18 -32.02 18.28 -14.58
N THR A 19 -30.95 18.79 -13.98
CA THR A 19 -30.99 19.64 -12.79
C THR A 19 -31.65 20.98 -13.10
N PHE A 20 -31.37 21.58 -14.25
CA PHE A 20 -32.06 22.78 -14.72
C PHE A 20 -33.57 22.53 -14.81
N LEU A 21 -34.00 21.52 -15.56
CA LEU A 21 -35.42 21.24 -15.78
C LEU A 21 -36.16 20.92 -14.47
N ARG A 22 -35.54 20.17 -13.55
CA ARG A 22 -36.10 19.91 -12.20
C ARG A 22 -36.21 21.18 -11.37
N THR A 23 -35.23 22.07 -11.44
CA THR A 23 -35.23 23.34 -10.71
C THR A 23 -36.30 24.28 -11.27
N PHE A 24 -36.40 24.39 -12.60
CA PHE A 24 -37.47 25.13 -13.27
C PHE A 24 -38.85 24.62 -12.84
N LYS A 25 -39.11 23.31 -12.92
CA LYS A 25 -40.37 22.70 -12.47
C LYS A 25 -40.69 23.00 -11.00
N ARG A 26 -39.68 23.02 -10.13
CA ARG A 26 -39.84 23.38 -8.72
C ARG A 26 -40.25 24.84 -8.56
N ILE A 27 -39.63 25.75 -9.33
CA ILE A 27 -39.99 27.18 -9.32
C ILE A 27 -41.42 27.38 -9.81
N MET A 28 -41.82 26.74 -10.91
CA MET A 28 -43.20 26.81 -11.43
C MET A 28 -44.24 26.34 -10.42
N ARG A 29 -43.96 25.23 -9.70
CA ARG A 29 -44.84 24.75 -8.61
C ARG A 29 -44.91 25.73 -7.45
N MET A 30 -43.79 26.36 -7.09
CA MET A 30 -43.76 27.36 -6.02
C MET A 30 -44.50 28.65 -6.40
N ALA A 31 -44.49 29.00 -7.68
CA ALA A 31 -45.23 30.13 -8.24
C ALA A 31 -46.70 29.79 -8.55
N ALA A 32 -47.14 28.55 -8.26
CA ALA A 32 -48.49 28.05 -8.56
C ALA A 32 -48.91 28.17 -10.03
N VAL A 33 -47.95 28.12 -10.96
CA VAL A 33 -48.22 28.09 -12.40
C VAL A 33 -48.73 26.71 -12.76
N THR A 34 -50.02 26.63 -13.13
CA THR A 34 -50.70 25.39 -13.52
C THR A 34 -51.03 25.31 -15.00
N ASP A 35 -51.06 26.45 -15.69
CA ASP A 35 -51.31 26.51 -17.12
C ASP A 35 -50.08 26.03 -17.91
N GLU A 36 -50.30 25.16 -18.89
CA GLU A 36 -49.19 24.58 -19.67
C GLU A 36 -48.56 25.60 -20.60
N MET A 37 -49.34 26.52 -21.17
CA MET A 37 -48.85 27.54 -22.09
C MET A 37 -48.01 28.57 -21.36
N GLU A 38 -48.50 29.06 -20.20
CA GLU A 38 -47.74 29.97 -19.33
C GLU A 38 -46.42 29.33 -18.87
N LYS A 39 -46.43 28.03 -18.60
CA LYS A 39 -45.22 27.28 -18.22
C LYS A 39 -44.22 27.12 -19.38
N ILE A 40 -44.71 26.97 -20.61
CA ILE A 40 -43.85 26.88 -21.80
C ILE A 40 -43.24 28.25 -22.11
N GLU A 41 -44.03 29.32 -22.04
CA GLU A 41 -43.55 30.70 -22.18
C GLU A 41 -42.50 31.02 -21.11
N ALA A 42 -42.78 30.69 -19.85
CA ALA A 42 -41.82 30.86 -18.77
C ALA A 42 -40.52 30.08 -19.03
N LEU A 43 -40.60 28.85 -19.57
CA LEU A 43 -39.38 28.08 -19.88
C LEU A 43 -38.53 28.80 -20.92
N GLN A 44 -39.14 29.39 -21.95
CA GLN A 44 -38.45 30.17 -22.97
C GLN A 44 -37.68 31.35 -22.36
N ASP A 45 -38.24 32.03 -21.35
CA ASP A 45 -37.57 33.13 -20.64
C ASP A 45 -36.31 32.66 -19.87
N TYR A 46 -36.26 31.38 -19.50
CA TYR A 46 -35.09 30.75 -18.88
C TYR A 46 -34.09 30.20 -19.90
N LEU A 47 -34.29 30.38 -21.20
CA LEU A 47 -33.31 30.06 -22.22
C LEU A 47 -32.42 31.27 -22.50
N ALA A 48 -31.11 31.05 -22.58
CA ALA A 48 -30.18 32.13 -22.87
C ALA A 48 -30.32 32.58 -24.33
N PRO A 49 -30.40 33.89 -24.62
CA PRO A 49 -30.43 34.38 -26.00
C PRO A 49 -29.19 33.94 -26.80
N CYS A 50 -29.38 33.69 -28.10
CA CYS A 50 -28.33 33.24 -29.03
C CYS A 50 -27.60 31.95 -28.61
N SER A 51 -28.20 31.15 -27.72
CA SER A 51 -27.64 29.88 -27.26
C SER A 51 -28.11 28.69 -28.10
N GLU A 52 -27.51 27.53 -27.87
CA GLU A 52 -27.96 26.26 -28.46
C GLU A 52 -29.38 25.92 -28.03
N ALA A 53 -29.71 26.14 -26.76
CA ALA A 53 -31.03 25.90 -26.22
C ALA A 53 -32.11 26.79 -26.87
N GLN A 54 -31.79 28.06 -27.15
CA GLN A 54 -32.72 28.93 -27.87
C GLN A 54 -32.95 28.44 -29.31
N ARG A 55 -31.88 28.05 -30.02
CA ARG A 55 -31.99 27.51 -31.40
C ARG A 55 -32.81 26.22 -31.44
N TRP A 56 -32.62 25.34 -30.46
CA TRP A 56 -33.42 24.13 -30.29
C TRP A 56 -34.90 24.47 -30.09
N TYR A 57 -35.21 25.39 -29.17
CA TYR A 57 -36.58 25.79 -28.89
C TYR A 57 -37.26 26.41 -30.12
N ASP A 58 -36.53 27.24 -30.89
CA ASP A 58 -37.02 27.83 -32.12
C ASP A 58 -37.40 26.76 -33.16
N GLY A 59 -36.64 25.65 -33.21
CA GLY A 59 -36.86 24.50 -34.10
C GLY A 59 -37.98 23.54 -33.70
N LEU A 60 -38.61 23.71 -32.53
CA LEU A 60 -39.71 22.84 -32.10
C LEU A 60 -40.98 23.04 -32.95
N SER A 61 -41.72 21.95 -33.17
CA SER A 61 -43.02 21.96 -33.85
C SER A 61 -44.10 22.68 -33.04
N SER A 62 -45.18 23.12 -33.68
CA SER A 62 -46.31 23.78 -33.01
C SER A 62 -46.93 22.93 -31.90
N SER A 63 -47.00 21.61 -32.07
CA SER A 63 -47.50 20.69 -31.04
C SER A 63 -46.58 20.58 -29.82
N GLN A 64 -45.25 20.67 -30.03
CA GLN A 64 -44.27 20.66 -28.95
C GLN A 64 -44.26 21.99 -28.16
N LYS A 65 -44.69 23.10 -28.77
CA LYS A 65 -44.76 24.42 -28.11
C LYS A 65 -46.08 24.68 -27.36
N VAL A 66 -47.01 23.73 -27.34
CA VAL A 66 -48.32 23.89 -26.68
C VAL A 66 -48.64 22.77 -25.69
N ILE A 67 -47.92 21.65 -25.73
CA ILE A 67 -48.11 20.51 -24.83
C ILE A 67 -46.84 20.33 -24.00
N TRP A 68 -46.93 20.51 -22.69
CA TRP A 68 -45.76 20.46 -21.81
C TRP A 68 -45.05 19.11 -21.88
N THR A 69 -45.79 18.00 -21.98
CA THR A 69 -45.22 16.66 -22.05
C THR A 69 -44.42 16.42 -23.33
N GLU A 70 -44.84 16.98 -24.46
CA GLU A 70 -44.12 16.89 -25.73
C GLU A 70 -42.86 17.76 -25.73
N LEU A 71 -42.93 18.94 -25.11
CA LEU A 71 -41.75 19.79 -24.91
C LEU A 71 -40.70 19.09 -24.03
N GLU A 72 -41.13 18.57 -22.89
CA GLU A 72 -40.25 17.87 -21.96
C GLU A 72 -39.60 16.65 -22.59
N LYS A 73 -40.36 15.92 -23.42
CA LYS A 73 -39.81 14.81 -24.21
C LYS A 73 -38.74 15.30 -25.18
N ALA A 74 -39.03 16.33 -25.97
CA ALA A 74 -38.08 16.91 -26.92
C ALA A 74 -36.82 17.47 -26.24
N PHE A 75 -36.96 18.01 -25.02
CA PHE A 75 -35.83 18.49 -24.22
C PHE A 75 -34.92 17.33 -23.80
N ASN A 76 -35.49 16.24 -23.30
CA ASN A 76 -34.73 15.06 -22.90
C ASN A 76 -34.13 14.29 -24.10
N GLU A 77 -34.73 14.41 -25.28
CA GLU A 77 -34.15 13.88 -26.53
C GLU A 77 -32.94 14.70 -27.00
N GLN A 78 -32.97 16.02 -26.86
CA GLN A 78 -31.86 16.90 -27.22
C GLN A 78 -30.71 16.83 -26.20
N TRP A 79 -31.04 16.80 -24.91
CA TRP A 79 -30.07 16.71 -23.82
C TRP A 79 -30.32 15.44 -23.02
N GLU A 80 -29.96 14.31 -23.62
CA GLU A 80 -30.06 13.00 -22.99
C GLU A 80 -29.33 13.02 -21.64
N PRO A 81 -29.95 12.55 -20.54
CA PRO A 81 -29.26 12.42 -19.28
C PRO A 81 -28.01 11.57 -19.50
N LEU A 82 -26.83 12.13 -19.24
CA LEU A 82 -25.60 11.35 -19.27
C LEU A 82 -25.83 10.12 -18.39
N PRO A 83 -25.59 8.90 -18.91
CA PRO A 83 -25.77 7.70 -18.11
C PRO A 83 -24.85 7.85 -16.91
N ALA A 84 -25.44 7.94 -15.72
CA ALA A 84 -24.67 7.94 -14.49
C ALA A 84 -23.77 6.71 -14.55
N ALA A 85 -22.46 6.89 -14.37
CA ALA A 85 -21.54 5.78 -14.28
C ALA A 85 -21.96 4.92 -13.08
N VAL A 86 -22.82 3.93 -13.34
CA VAL A 86 -23.25 2.98 -12.34
C VAL A 86 -22.02 2.16 -12.04
N LYS A 87 -21.42 2.39 -10.88
CA LYS A 87 -20.33 1.55 -10.39
C LYS A 87 -20.78 0.10 -10.50
N THR A 88 -19.95 -0.73 -11.12
CA THR A 88 -20.27 -2.13 -11.31
C THR A 88 -20.28 -2.86 -9.97
N GLN A 89 -20.85 -4.06 -9.95
CA GLN A 89 -20.85 -4.89 -8.76
C GLN A 89 -19.42 -5.13 -8.24
N GLU A 90 -18.47 -5.34 -9.16
CA GLU A 90 -17.05 -5.55 -8.87
C GLU A 90 -16.42 -4.30 -8.22
N ALA A 91 -16.72 -3.10 -8.73
CA ALA A 91 -16.23 -1.86 -8.13
C ALA A 91 -16.72 -1.69 -6.68
N TYR A 92 -17.97 -2.05 -6.38
CA TYR A 92 -18.47 -2.06 -5.01
C TYR A 92 -17.82 -3.14 -4.13
N GLN A 93 -17.48 -4.31 -4.69
CA GLN A 93 -16.74 -5.34 -3.97
C GLN A 93 -15.29 -4.90 -3.67
N GLU A 94 -14.63 -4.21 -4.61
CA GLU A 94 -13.31 -3.61 -4.39
C GLU A 94 -13.37 -2.56 -3.28
N GLU A 95 -14.35 -1.65 -3.30
CA GLU A 95 -14.57 -0.70 -2.21
C GLU A 95 -14.87 -1.38 -0.88
N LEU A 96 -15.69 -2.44 -0.88
CA LEU A 96 -16.03 -3.20 0.32
C LEU A 96 -14.81 -3.88 0.94
N THR A 97 -13.94 -4.46 0.11
CA THR A 97 -12.72 -5.16 0.57
C THR A 97 -11.58 -4.20 0.91
N ALA A 98 -11.61 -2.97 0.39
CA ALA A 98 -10.72 -1.88 0.78
C ALA A 98 -11.18 -1.16 2.06
N LEU A 99 -12.48 -1.21 2.41
CA LEU A 99 -13.05 -0.53 3.57
C LEU A 99 -12.46 -1.09 4.88
N THR A 100 -11.50 -0.36 5.42
CA THR A 100 -10.81 -0.71 6.66
C THR A 100 -11.05 0.37 7.72
N LEU A 101 -11.43 -0.04 8.93
CA LEU A 101 -11.35 0.82 10.11
C LEU A 101 -9.90 0.82 10.59
N LYS A 102 -9.23 1.98 10.61
CA LYS A 102 -7.85 2.07 11.06
C LYS A 102 -7.74 1.82 12.58
N ASP A 103 -6.61 1.27 13.04
CA ASP A 103 -6.37 0.97 14.46
C ASP A 103 -6.41 2.24 15.31
N GLU A 104 -5.94 3.37 14.77
CA GLU A 104 -5.89 4.67 15.42
C GLU A 104 -7.30 5.25 15.63
N GLU A 105 -8.20 4.99 14.69
CA GLU A 105 -9.57 5.49 14.67
C GLU A 105 -10.51 4.73 15.62
N VAL A 106 -10.10 3.55 16.09
CA VAL A 106 -10.87 2.78 17.08
C VAL A 106 -11.06 3.59 18.35
N GLY A 107 -12.29 3.66 18.85
CA GLY A 107 -12.63 4.44 20.05
C GLY A 107 -12.65 5.95 19.82
N THR A 108 -12.60 6.43 18.58
CA THR A 108 -12.69 7.86 18.26
C THR A 108 -14.05 8.24 17.67
N ARG A 109 -14.37 9.54 17.70
CA ARG A 109 -15.57 10.11 17.08
C ARG A 109 -15.19 10.76 15.74
N LYS A 110 -15.94 10.44 14.69
CA LYS A 110 -15.90 11.11 13.40
C LYS A 110 -17.12 12.01 13.23
N GLU A 111 -16.94 13.12 12.52
CA GLU A 111 -18.04 14.01 12.17
C GLU A 111 -18.62 13.58 10.82
N VAL A 112 -19.90 13.23 10.80
CA VAL A 112 -20.61 12.83 9.58
C VAL A 112 -21.90 13.65 9.52
N GLY A 113 -22.00 14.53 8.52
CA GLY A 113 -23.17 15.41 8.34
C GLY A 113 -23.46 16.31 9.54
N GLY A 114 -22.41 16.85 10.19
CA GLY A 114 -22.52 17.71 11.37
C GLY A 114 -22.81 16.98 12.69
N THR A 115 -22.88 15.64 12.68
CA THR A 115 -23.08 14.83 13.89
C THR A 115 -21.82 14.06 14.24
N LYS A 116 -21.41 14.12 15.51
CA LYS A 116 -20.28 13.32 16.03
C LYS A 116 -20.75 11.89 16.31
N VAL A 117 -20.26 10.94 15.52
CA VAL A 117 -20.61 9.51 15.60
C VAL A 117 -19.33 8.70 15.81
N TRP A 118 -19.40 7.59 16.56
CA TRP A 118 -18.24 6.72 16.75
C TRP A 118 -17.77 6.07 15.44
N ALA A 119 -16.45 5.97 15.26
CA ALA A 119 -15.85 5.48 14.02
C ALA A 119 -16.31 4.05 13.65
N HIS A 120 -16.47 3.15 14.63
CA HIS A 120 -16.95 1.79 14.41
C HIS A 120 -18.42 1.75 13.95
N ILE A 121 -19.26 2.70 14.38
CA ILE A 121 -20.66 2.83 13.92
C ILE A 121 -20.70 3.32 12.47
N VAL A 122 -19.84 4.30 12.13
CA VAL A 122 -19.70 4.78 10.75
C VAL A 122 -19.25 3.65 9.83
N TRP A 123 -18.24 2.90 10.25
CA TRP A 123 -17.77 1.71 9.53
C TRP A 123 -18.90 0.68 9.35
N ALA A 124 -19.65 0.36 10.40
CA ALA A 124 -20.74 -0.62 10.34
C ALA A 124 -21.88 -0.20 9.39
N LYS A 125 -22.14 1.11 9.28
CA LYS A 125 -23.10 1.65 8.31
C LYS A 125 -22.57 1.52 6.88
N GLU A 126 -21.30 1.85 6.65
CA GLU A 126 -20.72 1.87 5.31
C GLU A 126 -20.50 0.47 4.74
N VAL A 127 -20.03 -0.48 5.57
CA VAL A 127 -19.87 -1.88 5.15
C VAL A 127 -21.19 -2.49 4.70
N LEU A 128 -22.28 -2.18 5.40
CA LEU A 128 -23.62 -2.64 5.04
C LEU A 128 -24.14 -1.98 3.76
N ARG A 129 -23.84 -0.69 3.55
CA ARG A 129 -24.20 0.03 2.32
C ARG A 129 -23.49 -0.58 1.11
N LEU A 130 -22.18 -0.84 1.22
CA LEU A 130 -21.37 -1.43 0.16
C LEU A 130 -21.76 -2.88 -0.12
N ALA A 131 -22.01 -3.69 0.92
CA ALA A 131 -22.48 -5.07 0.75
C ALA A 131 -23.81 -5.13 -0.01
N LYS A 132 -24.73 -4.20 0.27
CA LYS A 132 -26.02 -4.08 -0.45
C LYS A 132 -25.84 -3.60 -1.88
N ALA A 133 -24.98 -2.61 -2.10
CA ALA A 133 -24.70 -2.12 -3.44
C ALA A 133 -24.03 -3.19 -4.32
N ALA A 134 -23.22 -4.07 -3.71
CA ALA A 134 -22.60 -5.21 -4.38
C ALA A 134 -23.48 -6.47 -4.42
N GLY A 135 -24.66 -6.51 -3.78
CA GLY A 135 -25.52 -7.70 -3.73
C GLY A 135 -24.85 -8.93 -3.08
N VAL A 136 -23.97 -8.72 -2.10
CA VAL A 136 -23.19 -9.78 -1.40
C VAL A 136 -23.52 -9.87 0.08
N GLU A 137 -24.71 -9.46 0.51
CA GLU A 137 -25.07 -9.35 1.92
C GLU A 137 -24.90 -10.66 2.70
N ARG A 138 -25.09 -11.79 2.00
CA ARG A 138 -25.01 -13.15 2.56
C ARG A 138 -23.76 -13.93 2.12
N ASP A 139 -22.77 -13.27 1.52
CA ASP A 139 -21.50 -13.93 1.16
C ASP A 139 -20.64 -14.15 2.41
N ILE A 140 -20.69 -15.37 2.94
CA ILE A 140 -19.94 -15.78 4.14
C ILE A 140 -18.42 -15.64 3.94
N GLY A 141 -17.93 -15.82 2.71
CA GLY A 141 -16.52 -15.70 2.38
C GLY A 141 -16.03 -14.27 2.55
N LEU A 142 -16.75 -13.32 1.96
CA LEU A 142 -16.47 -11.88 2.08
C LEU A 142 -16.66 -11.38 3.50
N VAL A 143 -17.73 -11.79 4.20
CA VAL A 143 -17.95 -11.46 5.62
C VAL A 143 -16.73 -11.86 6.46
N ARG A 144 -16.17 -13.05 6.23
CA ARG A 144 -14.97 -13.52 6.95
C ARG A 144 -13.71 -12.73 6.58
N ILE A 145 -13.56 -12.31 5.33
CA ILE A 145 -12.42 -11.49 4.89
C ILE A 145 -12.48 -10.12 5.56
N VAL A 146 -13.63 -9.45 5.48
CA VAL A 146 -13.85 -8.13 6.10
C VAL A 146 -13.73 -8.19 7.62
N HIS A 147 -14.28 -9.21 8.27
CA HIS A 147 -14.10 -9.41 9.71
C HIS A 147 -12.62 -9.58 10.11
N LYS A 148 -11.80 -10.24 9.28
CA LYS A 148 -10.36 -10.38 9.54
C LYS A 148 -9.56 -9.08 9.38
N GLN A 149 -10.02 -8.17 8.54
CA GLN A 149 -9.40 -6.86 8.31
C GLN A 149 -9.69 -5.87 9.45
N LEU A 150 -10.70 -6.12 10.28
CA LEU A 150 -11.01 -5.26 11.42
C LEU A 150 -9.84 -5.17 12.41
N PRO A 151 -9.69 -4.01 13.10
CA PRO A 151 -8.74 -3.83 14.19
C PRO A 151 -8.79 -4.94 15.23
N LYS A 152 -7.63 -5.26 15.82
CA LYS A 152 -7.53 -6.34 16.84
C LYS A 152 -8.50 -6.11 18.02
N VAL A 153 -8.69 -4.87 18.43
CA VAL A 153 -9.66 -4.47 19.48
C VAL A 153 -11.06 -4.96 19.13
N ILE A 154 -11.56 -4.59 17.94
CA ILE A 154 -12.91 -4.94 17.49
C ILE A 154 -13.03 -6.46 17.29
N ARG A 155 -12.01 -7.12 16.73
CA ARG A 155 -12.01 -8.58 16.54
C ARG A 155 -12.05 -9.36 17.85
N LYS A 156 -11.39 -8.87 18.90
CA LYS A 156 -11.46 -9.49 20.23
C LYS A 156 -12.86 -9.42 20.81
N LEU A 157 -13.60 -8.34 20.54
CA LEU A 157 -14.96 -8.16 21.04
C LEU A 157 -16.01 -8.87 20.17
N THR A 158 -15.72 -9.07 18.88
CA THR A 158 -16.60 -9.76 17.92
C THR A 158 -16.21 -11.24 17.74
N LYS A 159 -16.45 -12.05 18.77
CA LYS A 159 -15.99 -13.47 18.83
C LYS A 159 -16.88 -14.48 18.09
N LYS A 160 -18.05 -14.07 17.62
CA LYS A 160 -19.02 -14.96 16.97
C LYS A 160 -18.66 -15.16 15.51
N LYS A 161 -19.20 -16.22 14.90
CA LYS A 161 -19.17 -16.37 13.44
C LYS A 161 -20.37 -15.62 12.87
N TYR A 162 -20.12 -14.80 11.85
CA TYR A 162 -21.15 -14.02 11.18
C TYR A 162 -21.50 -14.67 9.84
N THR A 163 -22.79 -14.78 9.57
CA THR A 163 -23.32 -15.38 8.33
C THR A 163 -23.74 -14.33 7.30
N SER A 164 -23.86 -13.07 7.72
CA SER A 164 -24.23 -11.94 6.86
C SER A 164 -23.50 -10.67 7.29
N PHE A 165 -23.45 -9.69 6.38
CA PHE A 165 -22.97 -8.35 6.71
C PHE A 165 -23.90 -7.64 7.69
N GLU A 166 -25.20 -7.93 7.69
CA GLU A 166 -26.14 -7.44 8.71
C GLU A 166 -25.74 -7.90 10.12
N ASP A 167 -25.41 -9.19 10.30
CA ASP A 167 -25.01 -9.74 11.61
C ASP A 167 -23.72 -9.07 12.10
N LEU A 168 -22.72 -8.97 11.21
CA LEU A 168 -21.43 -8.36 11.53
C LEU A 168 -21.58 -6.87 11.87
N ALA A 169 -22.30 -6.11 11.03
CA ALA A 169 -22.50 -4.69 11.24
C ALA A 169 -23.29 -4.41 12.53
N SER A 170 -24.31 -5.22 12.83
CA SER A 170 -25.10 -5.08 14.04
C SER A 170 -24.28 -5.35 15.29
N GLU A 171 -23.43 -6.38 15.30
CA GLU A 171 -22.56 -6.64 16.44
C GLU A 171 -21.52 -5.53 16.62
N VAL A 172 -20.84 -5.10 15.55
CA VAL A 172 -19.83 -4.02 15.65
C VAL A 172 -20.47 -2.71 16.11
N ARG A 173 -21.69 -2.39 15.65
CA ARG A 173 -22.44 -1.22 16.08
C ARG A 173 -22.86 -1.28 17.55
N GLY A 174 -23.13 -2.49 18.05
CA GLY A 174 -23.58 -2.73 19.42
C GLY A 174 -22.45 -2.84 20.45
N LEU A 175 -21.19 -2.66 20.04
CA LEU A 175 -20.06 -2.74 20.95
C LEU A 175 -20.08 -1.60 21.97
N ASP A 176 -19.81 -1.94 23.22
CA ASP A 176 -19.68 -0.97 24.30
C ASP A 176 -18.38 -0.15 24.13
N VAL A 177 -18.51 1.17 24.22
CA VAL A 177 -17.40 2.10 23.98
C VAL A 177 -16.35 2.02 25.08
N GLU A 178 -16.76 1.84 26.34
CA GLU A 178 -15.85 1.71 27.47
C GLU A 178 -15.05 0.41 27.37
N GLU A 179 -15.68 -0.65 26.89
CA GLU A 179 -15.01 -1.91 26.59
C GLU A 179 -14.02 -1.79 25.43
N ILE A 180 -14.39 -1.09 24.35
CA ILE A 180 -13.46 -0.79 23.24
C ILE A 180 -12.24 -0.02 23.77
N GLN A 181 -12.45 1.00 24.59
CA GLN A 181 -11.37 1.85 25.10
C GLN A 181 -10.45 1.07 26.05
N ARG A 182 -11.02 0.28 26.97
CA ARG A 182 -10.26 -0.58 27.88
C ARG A 182 -9.39 -1.59 27.12
N GLU A 183 -9.95 -2.26 26.12
CA GLU A 183 -9.18 -3.20 25.30
C GLU A 183 -8.09 -2.49 24.49
N LYS A 184 -8.35 -1.29 23.97
CA LYS A 184 -7.34 -0.48 23.28
C LYS A 184 -6.17 -0.15 24.21
N GLU A 185 -6.46 0.31 25.42
CA GLU A 185 -5.45 0.61 26.44
C GLU A 185 -4.62 -0.62 26.81
N GLU A 186 -5.25 -1.78 27.05
CA GLU A 186 -4.53 -3.03 27.36
C GLU A 186 -3.67 -3.50 26.17
N LEU A 187 -4.13 -3.33 24.93
CA LEU A 187 -3.32 -3.63 23.74
C LEU A 187 -2.11 -2.70 23.64
N ASP A 188 -2.28 -1.41 23.89
CA ASP A 188 -1.23 -0.41 23.82
C ASP A 188 -0.19 -0.58 24.94
N GLU A 189 -0.63 -0.89 26.16
CA GLU A 189 0.27 -1.24 27.27
C GLU A 189 1.10 -2.48 26.96
N ARG A 190 0.47 -3.55 26.49
CA ARG A 190 1.20 -4.77 26.14
C ARG A 190 2.17 -4.56 24.98
N LYS A 191 1.83 -3.68 24.01
CA LYS A 191 2.75 -3.26 22.94
C LYS A 191 3.94 -2.49 23.51
N LYS A 192 3.71 -1.55 24.43
CA LYS A 192 4.79 -0.81 25.11
C LYS A 192 5.72 -1.75 25.90
N GLU A 193 5.16 -2.74 26.61
CA GLU A 193 5.95 -3.74 27.33
C GLU A 193 6.77 -4.63 26.40
N GLU A 194 6.22 -5.01 25.25
CA GLU A 194 6.92 -5.77 24.22
C GLU A 194 8.06 -4.95 23.61
N ASP A 195 7.79 -3.69 23.24
CA ASP A 195 8.80 -2.75 22.73
C ASP A 195 9.91 -2.50 23.77
N GLU A 196 9.55 -2.35 25.05
CA GLU A 196 10.53 -2.20 26.13
C GLU A 196 11.37 -3.47 26.31
N ARG A 197 10.75 -4.65 26.26
CA ARG A 197 11.46 -5.94 26.33
C ARG A 197 12.41 -6.09 25.15
N GLU A 198 11.98 -5.77 23.93
CA GLU A 198 12.83 -5.83 22.74
C GLU A 198 14.00 -4.85 22.86
N ARG A 199 13.74 -3.62 23.35
CA ARG A 199 14.80 -2.64 23.62
C ARG A 199 15.81 -3.13 24.67
N ARG A 200 15.35 -3.76 25.76
CA ARG A 200 16.23 -4.36 26.78
C ARG A 200 17.09 -5.48 26.18
N LEU A 201 16.50 -6.37 25.38
CA LEU A 201 17.23 -7.45 24.70
C LEU A 201 18.26 -6.89 23.71
N ALA A 202 17.89 -5.88 22.92
CA ALA A 202 18.81 -5.20 21.99
C ALA A 202 19.98 -4.53 22.74
N GLN A 203 19.70 -3.90 23.88
CA GLN A 203 20.74 -3.29 24.72
C GLN A 203 21.67 -4.35 25.33
N GLN A 204 21.12 -5.48 25.81
CA GLN A 204 21.92 -6.59 26.34
C GLN A 204 22.81 -7.22 25.25
N GLN A 205 22.29 -7.40 24.04
CA GLN A 205 23.08 -7.88 22.89
C GLN A 205 24.20 -6.90 22.52
N LYS A 206 23.94 -5.59 22.54
CA LYS A 206 24.96 -4.56 22.30
C LYS A 206 26.05 -4.57 23.38
N ALA A 207 25.67 -4.67 24.66
CA ALA A 207 26.62 -4.74 25.76
C ALA A 207 27.50 -6.01 25.71
N SER A 208 26.91 -7.16 25.40
CA SER A 208 27.63 -8.43 25.23
C SER A 208 28.65 -8.38 24.08
N LEU A 209 28.28 -7.78 22.94
CA LEU A 209 29.20 -7.58 21.82
C LEU A 209 30.34 -6.61 22.16
N ALA A 210 30.05 -5.56 22.95
CA ALA A 210 31.08 -4.61 23.40
C ALA A 210 32.09 -5.29 24.34
N ASP A 211 31.62 -6.11 25.30
CA ASP A 211 32.48 -6.86 26.22
C ASP A 211 33.36 -7.88 25.47
N PHE A 212 32.78 -8.62 24.51
CA PHE A 212 33.54 -9.54 23.66
C PHE A 212 34.64 -8.82 22.86
N THR A 213 34.33 -7.65 22.29
CA THR A 213 35.28 -6.84 21.53
C THR A 213 36.42 -6.31 22.40
N ALA A 214 36.10 -5.82 23.61
CA ALA A 214 37.09 -5.35 24.57
C ALA A 214 38.03 -6.48 25.04
N ARG A 215 37.51 -7.70 25.23
CA ARG A 215 38.32 -8.89 25.55
C ARG A 215 39.27 -9.27 24.42
N LEU A 216 38.83 -9.22 23.16
CA LEU A 216 39.69 -9.46 21.99
C LEU A 216 40.82 -8.44 21.87
N GLN A 217 40.54 -7.16 22.12
CA GLN A 217 41.56 -6.11 22.11
C GLN A 217 42.63 -6.29 23.20
N ARG A 218 42.31 -6.92 24.34
CA ARG A 218 43.29 -7.22 25.40
C ARG A 218 44.17 -8.43 25.11
N LEU A 219 43.79 -9.29 24.16
CA LEU A 219 44.54 -10.50 23.80
C LEU A 219 45.56 -10.27 22.67
N THR A 220 45.63 -9.07 22.09
CA THR A 220 46.65 -8.73 21.08
C THR A 220 47.97 -8.37 21.77
N ILE A 221 48.85 -9.37 21.90
CA ILE A 221 50.24 -9.20 22.35
C ILE A 221 51.05 -8.56 21.21
N ALA A 222 51.77 -7.47 21.50
CA ALA A 222 52.69 -6.83 20.56
C ALA A 222 53.86 -7.78 20.21
N PRO A 223 54.25 -7.94 18.93
CA PRO A 223 55.34 -8.81 18.57
C PRO A 223 56.69 -8.14 18.88
N THR A 224 57.42 -8.70 19.84
CA THR A 224 58.86 -8.46 19.99
C THR A 224 59.66 -9.42 19.11
N ASN A 225 60.37 -8.86 18.12
CA ASN A 225 61.32 -9.54 17.23
C ASN A 225 62.57 -10.01 18.00
N ILE A 226 62.85 -11.33 18.07
CA ILE A 226 64.21 -11.92 18.12
C ILE A 226 64.21 -13.30 17.44
N ALA A 227 65.28 -13.61 16.70
CA ALA A 227 65.48 -14.70 15.74
C ALA A 227 65.97 -16.05 16.32
N ALA A 228 65.58 -17.15 15.61
CA ALA A 228 66.21 -18.49 15.33
C ALA A 228 67.02 -19.26 16.43
N PRO A 229 67.24 -20.61 16.36
CA PRO A 229 67.05 -21.56 15.25
C PRO A 229 66.40 -22.93 15.63
N ALA A 230 66.32 -23.82 14.63
CA ALA A 230 65.68 -25.13 14.62
C ALA A 230 66.34 -26.23 15.47
N THR A 231 65.55 -27.15 16.05
CA THR A 231 65.97 -28.52 16.39
C THR A 231 64.77 -29.49 16.51
N THR A 232 65.07 -30.76 16.29
CA THR A 232 64.26 -31.97 16.08
C THR A 232 63.57 -32.57 17.34
N VAL A 233 62.32 -33.08 17.16
CA VAL A 233 61.55 -34.24 17.74
C VAL A 233 62.06 -34.90 19.06
N PRO A 234 61.25 -35.40 20.04
CA PRO A 234 59.93 -36.04 19.92
C PRO A 234 58.87 -35.84 21.07
N LYS A 235 57.69 -36.45 20.84
CA LYS A 235 56.47 -36.58 21.67
C LYS A 235 56.72 -37.11 23.11
N PRO A 236 55.83 -36.79 24.08
CA PRO A 236 55.06 -37.86 24.72
C PRO A 236 53.57 -37.54 24.88
N ALA A 237 52.79 -38.62 25.05
CA ALA A 237 51.34 -38.62 25.21
C ALA A 237 50.92 -38.25 26.64
N SER A 238 49.79 -37.57 26.80
CA SER A 238 48.92 -37.76 27.96
C SER A 238 47.47 -37.40 27.62
N THR A 239 46.61 -38.29 28.06
CA THR A 239 45.17 -38.42 27.89
C THR A 239 44.38 -37.33 28.60
N SER A 240 43.38 -36.77 27.93
CA SER A 240 42.11 -36.39 28.56
C SER A 240 41.04 -36.22 27.50
N SER A 241 40.00 -37.06 27.64
CA SER A 241 38.81 -37.07 26.81
C SER A 241 37.93 -35.87 27.15
N CYS A 242 37.70 -34.97 26.19
CA CYS A 242 36.51 -34.13 26.19
C CYS A 242 35.99 -34.03 24.75
N PHE A 243 34.70 -34.29 24.60
CA PHE A 243 33.97 -34.42 23.35
C PHE A 243 34.32 -33.34 22.31
N THR A 244 34.93 -33.78 21.21
CA THR A 244 35.16 -32.97 20.01
C THR A 244 33.83 -32.73 19.31
N ILE A 245 33.21 -31.58 19.53
CA ILE A 245 32.30 -31.00 18.54
C ILE A 245 33.17 -30.57 17.36
N GLN A 246 32.97 -31.20 16.20
CA GLN A 246 33.54 -30.78 14.92
C GLN A 246 33.18 -29.30 14.66
N GLN A 247 34.07 -28.38 15.02
CA GLN A 247 34.12 -27.06 14.40
C GLN A 247 35.08 -27.13 13.21
N GLY A 248 34.63 -27.81 12.17
CA GLY A 248 35.14 -27.67 10.82
C GLY A 248 34.23 -26.75 10.01
N ARG A 249 34.05 -25.48 10.43
CA ARG A 249 33.60 -24.45 9.48
C ARG A 249 34.85 -23.81 8.89
N GLN A 250 35.39 -24.47 7.87
CA GLN A 250 36.34 -23.82 6.97
C GLN A 250 35.72 -22.51 6.51
N ALA A 251 36.44 -21.40 6.68
CA ALA A 251 36.09 -20.16 6.00
C ALA A 251 36.01 -20.48 4.49
N PRO A 252 34.99 -20.00 3.76
CA PRO A 252 34.92 -20.20 2.32
C PRO A 252 36.25 -19.74 1.70
N ALA A 253 36.84 -20.57 0.84
CA ALA A 253 38.04 -20.19 0.13
C ALA A 253 37.84 -18.82 -0.55
N PRO A 254 38.84 -17.92 -0.52
CA PRO A 254 38.73 -16.65 -1.22
C PRO A 254 38.45 -16.91 -2.71
N LEU A 255 37.47 -16.19 -3.26
CA LEU A 255 37.09 -16.32 -4.68
C LEU A 255 38.32 -16.04 -5.57
N THR A 256 38.51 -16.88 -6.58
CA THR A 256 39.53 -16.69 -7.61
C THR A 256 39.25 -15.43 -8.43
N ASP A 257 40.27 -14.85 -9.05
CA ASP A 257 40.10 -13.64 -9.86
C ASP A 257 39.18 -13.88 -11.07
N THR A 258 39.19 -15.09 -11.64
CA THR A 258 38.24 -15.51 -12.68
C THR A 258 36.79 -15.51 -12.17
N GLN A 259 36.53 -15.99 -10.96
CA GLN A 259 35.19 -15.95 -10.36
C GLN A 259 34.73 -14.51 -10.11
N LYS A 260 35.62 -13.63 -9.64
CA LYS A 260 35.30 -12.21 -9.46
C LYS A 260 34.95 -11.54 -10.79
N GLU A 261 35.65 -11.89 -11.87
CA GLU A 261 35.38 -11.34 -13.21
C GLU A 261 34.02 -11.80 -13.75
N ILE A 262 33.63 -13.07 -13.54
CA ILE A 262 32.28 -13.56 -13.88
C ILE A 262 31.21 -12.76 -13.14
N ILE A 263 31.40 -12.56 -11.83
CA ILE A 263 30.46 -11.78 -11.01
C ILE A 263 30.38 -10.33 -11.50
N ARG A 264 31.51 -9.70 -11.81
CA ARG A 264 31.56 -8.33 -12.36
C ARG A 264 30.79 -8.22 -13.67
N ASN A 265 30.99 -9.16 -14.59
CA ASN A 265 30.25 -9.18 -15.86
C ASN A 265 28.74 -9.37 -15.65
N ASN A 266 28.35 -10.21 -14.69
CA ASN A 266 26.94 -10.42 -14.36
C ASN A 266 26.30 -9.19 -13.72
N VAL A 267 27.02 -8.46 -12.85
CA VAL A 267 26.55 -7.18 -12.29
C VAL A 267 26.31 -6.16 -13.40
N ASN A 268 27.20 -6.07 -14.39
CA ASN A 268 27.04 -5.14 -15.52
C ASN A 268 25.93 -5.55 -16.50
N LYS A 269 25.66 -6.86 -16.63
CA LYS A 269 24.64 -7.40 -17.52
C LYS A 269 23.23 -7.28 -16.97
N LEU A 270 23.06 -7.34 -15.65
CA LEU A 270 21.75 -7.21 -15.00
C LEU A 270 21.26 -5.76 -15.08
N THR A 271 20.22 -5.54 -15.91
CA THR A 271 19.57 -4.24 -16.00
C THR A 271 18.80 -3.91 -14.72
N HIS A 272 19.05 -2.73 -14.16
CA HIS A 272 18.30 -2.19 -13.04
C HIS A 272 17.13 -1.34 -13.56
N HIS A 273 15.90 -1.75 -13.26
CA HIS A 273 14.70 -1.04 -13.67
C HIS A 273 14.26 0.03 -12.66
N ALA A 274 13.66 1.12 -13.17
CA ALA A 274 12.99 2.12 -12.34
C ALA A 274 11.70 1.56 -11.72
N ALA A 275 11.24 2.13 -10.60
CA ALA A 275 10.01 1.72 -9.91
C ALA A 275 8.73 2.24 -10.60
N ASP A 276 8.60 1.98 -11.91
CA ASP A 276 7.43 2.31 -12.71
C ASP A 276 6.75 1.02 -13.25
N PRO A 277 5.51 1.09 -13.77
CA PRO A 277 4.81 -0.09 -14.27
C PRO A 277 5.54 -0.84 -15.41
N GLY A 278 6.39 -0.16 -16.18
CA GLY A 278 7.23 -0.79 -17.19
C GLY A 278 8.37 -1.59 -16.59
N GLY A 279 9.06 -1.01 -15.60
CA GLY A 279 10.13 -1.66 -14.85
C GLY A 279 9.67 -2.87 -14.07
N TRP A 280 8.47 -2.82 -13.47
CA TRP A 280 7.85 -3.97 -12.81
C TRP A 280 7.54 -5.13 -13.76
N ARG A 281 7.00 -4.83 -14.96
CA ARG A 281 6.79 -5.86 -16.00
C ARG A 281 8.09 -6.46 -16.50
N ALA A 282 9.12 -5.64 -16.68
CA ALA A 282 10.44 -6.12 -17.13
C ALA A 282 11.10 -7.02 -16.07
N TYR A 283 10.98 -6.66 -14.78
CA TYR A 283 11.45 -7.49 -13.68
C TYR A 283 10.71 -8.83 -13.59
N GLU A 284 9.39 -8.85 -13.75
CA GLU A 284 8.60 -10.08 -13.78
C GLU A 284 9.01 -10.98 -14.96
N ALA A 285 9.22 -10.41 -16.14
CA ALA A 285 9.75 -11.14 -17.29
C ALA A 285 11.16 -11.72 -17.03
N GLN A 286 12.03 -10.97 -16.33
CA GLN A 286 13.35 -11.46 -15.92
C GLN A 286 13.26 -12.60 -14.91
N LEU A 287 12.35 -12.55 -13.94
CA LEU A 287 12.12 -13.64 -12.99
C LEU A 287 11.64 -14.91 -13.70
N ASN A 288 10.72 -14.78 -14.65
CA ASN A 288 10.22 -15.89 -15.45
C ASN A 288 11.34 -16.51 -16.31
N ALA A 289 12.12 -15.68 -17.01
CA ALA A 289 13.26 -16.15 -17.80
C ALA A 289 14.34 -16.84 -16.94
N TRP A 290 14.63 -16.29 -15.75
CA TRP A 290 15.56 -16.88 -14.80
C TRP A 290 15.07 -18.25 -14.31
N THR A 291 13.79 -18.33 -13.93
CA THR A 291 13.17 -19.58 -13.46
C THR A 291 13.13 -20.65 -14.56
N GLN A 292 12.88 -20.25 -15.81
CA GLN A 292 12.92 -21.16 -16.95
C GLN A 292 14.34 -21.65 -17.26
N THR A 293 15.35 -20.80 -17.11
CA THR A 293 16.74 -21.12 -17.44
C THR A 293 17.40 -21.99 -16.36
N TYR A 294 17.14 -21.68 -15.09
CA TYR A 294 17.87 -22.28 -13.97
C TYR A 294 17.00 -23.18 -13.10
N GLY A 295 15.67 -23.03 -13.12
CA GLY A 295 14.76 -23.74 -12.24
C GLY A 295 14.49 -23.00 -10.92
N GLU A 296 13.27 -23.16 -10.40
CA GLU A 296 12.79 -22.41 -9.23
C GLU A 296 13.60 -22.67 -7.95
N ALA A 297 14.05 -23.91 -7.75
CA ALA A 297 14.81 -24.35 -6.58
C ALA A 297 16.31 -24.04 -6.66
N THR A 298 16.78 -23.43 -7.75
CA THR A 298 18.21 -23.19 -7.95
C THR A 298 18.75 -22.14 -6.99
N ARG A 299 19.92 -22.42 -6.43
CA ARG A 299 20.64 -21.49 -5.56
C ARG A 299 21.40 -20.48 -6.40
N VAL A 300 21.45 -19.25 -5.89
CA VAL A 300 22.29 -18.19 -6.45
C VAL A 300 23.77 -18.54 -6.26
N ALA A 301 24.54 -18.46 -7.34
CA ALA A 301 25.96 -18.77 -7.49
C ALA A 301 26.58 -17.79 -8.52
N GLU A 302 27.89 -17.90 -8.80
CA GLU A 302 28.56 -16.95 -9.70
C GLU A 302 27.95 -16.93 -11.10
N HIS A 303 27.42 -18.06 -11.56
CA HIS A 303 26.84 -18.27 -12.90
C HIS A 303 25.30 -18.24 -12.93
N THR A 304 24.65 -17.93 -11.80
CA THR A 304 23.19 -17.85 -11.68
C THR A 304 22.77 -16.48 -11.12
N PRO A 305 23.01 -15.39 -11.86
CA PRO A 305 22.72 -14.03 -11.40
C PRO A 305 21.21 -13.84 -11.20
N PHE A 306 20.80 -13.28 -10.08
CA PHE A 306 19.38 -13.11 -9.76
C PHE A 306 18.87 -11.71 -10.16
N PRO A 307 17.68 -11.59 -10.78
CA PRO A 307 17.09 -10.30 -11.14
C PRO A 307 16.96 -9.33 -9.95
N LEU A 308 17.04 -8.02 -10.22
CA LEU A 308 17.04 -6.98 -9.20
C LEU A 308 15.67 -6.30 -9.11
N ARG A 309 15.13 -6.16 -7.90
CA ARG A 309 13.84 -5.50 -7.70
C ARG A 309 13.87 -4.05 -8.20
N PRO A 310 12.84 -3.60 -8.93
CA PRO A 310 12.76 -2.22 -9.42
C PRO A 310 12.85 -1.18 -8.30
N GLY A 311 13.52 -0.06 -8.59
CA GLY A 311 13.70 1.07 -7.67
C GLY A 311 14.58 0.82 -6.45
N THR A 312 15.33 -0.28 -6.42
CA THR A 312 16.37 -0.51 -5.41
C THR A 312 17.70 0.12 -5.81
N ALA A 313 18.64 0.22 -4.89
CA ALA A 313 20.00 0.69 -5.10
C ALA A 313 20.81 -0.31 -5.94
N ALA A 314 21.75 0.21 -6.72
CA ALA A 314 22.67 -0.60 -7.53
C ALA A 314 23.41 -1.64 -6.66
N VAL A 315 23.73 -2.80 -7.22
CA VAL A 315 24.50 -3.82 -6.48
C VAL A 315 25.91 -3.31 -6.19
N CYS A 316 26.48 -3.66 -5.04
CA CYS A 316 27.83 -3.22 -4.63
C CYS A 316 27.94 -1.68 -4.44
N SER A 317 26.85 -1.02 -4.05
CA SER A 317 26.84 0.42 -3.74
C SER A 317 26.92 0.70 -2.24
N GLY A 318 26.83 -0.33 -1.40
CA GLY A 318 26.68 -0.19 0.05
C GLY A 318 25.22 -0.27 0.49
N GLU A 319 24.39 -0.87 -0.35
CA GLU A 319 22.98 -1.10 -0.12
C GLU A 319 22.73 -2.09 1.03
N CYS A 320 21.58 -1.95 1.68
CA CYS A 320 21.04 -2.93 2.59
C CYS A 320 20.57 -4.16 1.81
N TYR A 321 21.09 -5.35 2.10
CA TYR A 321 20.70 -6.57 1.38
C TYR A 321 19.28 -7.05 1.69
N LYS A 322 18.63 -6.50 2.72
CA LYS A 322 17.27 -6.89 3.11
C LYS A 322 16.18 -6.11 2.37
N CYS A 323 16.43 -4.85 2.00
CA CYS A 323 15.43 -3.99 1.36
C CYS A 323 15.97 -3.26 0.11
N GLY A 324 17.26 -3.38 -0.18
CA GLY A 324 17.89 -2.81 -1.37
C GLY A 324 18.02 -1.29 -1.34
N THR A 325 18.06 -0.63 -0.18
CA THR A 325 18.20 0.84 -0.06
C THR A 325 19.44 1.20 0.76
N HIS A 326 19.83 2.48 0.75
CA HIS A 326 20.92 3.05 1.52
C HIS A 326 20.46 3.66 2.86
N GLY A 327 21.44 4.10 3.65
CA GLY A 327 21.25 4.78 4.93
C GLY A 327 21.29 3.87 6.16
N HIS A 328 21.28 2.54 5.97
CA HIS A 328 21.36 1.58 7.06
C HIS A 328 21.98 0.24 6.61
N THR A 329 22.46 -0.56 7.56
CA THR A 329 23.00 -1.89 7.27
C THR A 329 21.91 -2.95 7.29
N SER A 330 22.18 -4.14 6.73
CA SER A 330 21.29 -5.30 6.88
C SER A 330 20.98 -5.64 8.35
N ARG A 331 21.82 -5.28 9.32
CA ARG A 331 21.52 -5.52 10.73
C ARG A 331 20.45 -4.55 11.24
N ASP A 332 20.54 -3.30 10.83
CA ASP A 332 19.70 -2.18 11.29
C ASP A 332 18.58 -1.86 10.28
N CYS A 333 18.20 -2.84 9.45
CA CYS A 333 17.14 -2.69 8.47
C CYS A 333 15.81 -2.46 9.19
N PRO A 334 15.16 -1.30 8.98
CA PRO A 334 13.94 -0.93 9.69
C PRO A 334 12.71 -1.68 9.17
N ILE A 335 12.81 -2.32 8.00
CA ILE A 335 11.73 -3.14 7.44
C ILE A 335 11.57 -4.44 8.23
N PRO A 336 10.40 -4.77 8.80
CA PRO A 336 10.19 -6.00 9.55
C PRO A 336 10.45 -7.28 8.73
N PRO A 337 10.79 -8.41 9.37
CA PRO A 337 10.83 -9.70 8.69
C PRO A 337 9.48 -10.04 8.05
N ARG A 338 9.48 -10.58 6.82
CA ARG A 338 8.28 -10.93 6.02
C ARG A 338 7.43 -9.76 5.49
N ASP A 339 7.90 -8.53 5.63
CA ASP A 339 7.26 -7.39 4.97
C ASP A 339 7.44 -7.47 3.43
N ARG A 340 6.46 -6.96 2.67
CA ARG A 340 6.51 -6.86 1.19
C ARG A 340 7.66 -6.00 0.65
N MET A 341 8.22 -5.12 1.48
CA MET A 341 9.41 -4.31 1.17
C MET A 341 10.72 -5.07 1.39
N ARG A 342 10.68 -6.30 1.93
CA ARG A 342 11.85 -7.18 1.93
C ARG A 342 12.12 -7.71 0.53
N LEU A 343 13.40 -7.77 0.17
CA LEU A 343 13.85 -8.41 -1.05
C LEU A 343 13.62 -9.92 -0.99
N ASP A 344 13.52 -10.55 -2.16
CA ASP A 344 13.54 -12.00 -2.29
C ASP A 344 14.83 -12.54 -1.63
N PRO A 345 14.77 -13.67 -0.89
CA PRO A 345 15.96 -14.28 -0.30
C PRO A 345 17.08 -14.56 -1.32
N ARG A 346 16.74 -14.83 -2.58
CA ARG A 346 17.69 -15.05 -3.69
C ARG A 346 18.36 -13.74 -4.11
N GLU A 347 17.61 -12.65 -4.24
CA GLU A 347 18.21 -11.32 -4.49
C GLU A 347 19.12 -10.89 -3.33
N THR A 348 18.69 -11.14 -2.09
CA THR A 348 19.49 -10.90 -0.89
C THR A 348 20.83 -11.66 -0.95
N ALA A 349 20.78 -12.94 -1.34
CA ALA A 349 21.97 -13.77 -1.50
C ALA A 349 22.88 -13.27 -2.63
N TRP A 350 22.29 -12.85 -3.76
CA TRP A 350 23.01 -12.29 -4.89
C TRP A 350 23.79 -11.02 -4.52
N ARG A 351 23.13 -10.05 -3.88
CA ARG A 351 23.76 -8.79 -3.44
C ARG A 351 24.89 -9.04 -2.44
N ALA A 352 24.66 -9.92 -1.46
CA ALA A 352 25.66 -10.28 -0.47
C ALA A 352 26.89 -10.98 -1.08
N MET A 353 26.69 -11.81 -2.11
CA MET A 353 27.78 -12.46 -2.85
C MET A 353 28.59 -11.45 -3.66
N CYS A 354 27.92 -10.57 -4.41
CA CYS A 354 28.56 -9.55 -5.22
C CYS A 354 29.41 -8.62 -4.35
N ASN A 355 28.89 -8.13 -3.23
CA ASN A 355 29.65 -7.26 -2.34
C ASN A 355 30.82 -7.99 -1.65
N ARG A 356 30.70 -9.29 -1.35
CA ARG A 356 31.82 -10.08 -0.83
C ARG A 356 32.92 -10.27 -1.87
N ALA A 357 32.55 -10.43 -3.13
CA ALA A 357 33.47 -10.70 -4.23
C ALA A 357 34.18 -9.44 -4.74
N LEU A 358 33.43 -8.34 -4.89
CA LEU A 358 33.90 -7.12 -5.55
C LEU A 358 34.15 -5.96 -4.58
N GLY A 359 33.56 -6.00 -3.39
CA GLY A 359 33.48 -4.83 -2.52
C GLY A 359 32.53 -3.76 -3.07
N PRO A 360 32.55 -2.55 -2.50
CA PRO A 360 31.61 -1.48 -2.83
C PRO A 360 32.00 -0.71 -4.12
N ILE A 361 32.16 -1.42 -5.24
CA ILE A 361 32.64 -0.86 -6.52
C ILE A 361 31.75 0.25 -7.10
N ASN A 362 30.45 0.23 -6.80
CA ASN A 362 29.47 1.18 -7.33
C ASN A 362 29.14 2.30 -6.31
N ARG A 363 29.76 2.31 -5.13
CA ARG A 363 29.39 3.24 -4.05
C ARG A 363 29.58 4.71 -4.41
N ALA A 364 30.58 5.03 -5.23
CA ALA A 364 30.87 6.41 -5.62
C ALA A 364 29.96 6.94 -6.73
N THR A 365 29.37 6.06 -7.54
CA THR A 365 28.62 6.41 -8.75
C THR A 365 27.12 6.11 -8.63
N ALA A 366 26.72 5.30 -7.66
CA ALA A 366 25.32 4.94 -7.46
C ALA A 366 24.51 6.13 -6.92
N THR A 367 23.31 6.29 -7.46
CA THR A 367 22.29 7.20 -6.91
C THR A 367 21.93 6.78 -5.49
N ASP A 368 21.92 7.73 -4.55
CA ASP A 368 21.56 7.48 -3.16
C ASP A 368 20.05 7.24 -3.02
N ILE A 369 19.65 5.97 -3.04
CA ILE A 369 18.25 5.56 -2.80
C ILE A 369 18.03 5.33 -1.31
N ARG A 370 17.32 6.25 -0.65
CA ARG A 370 16.96 6.12 0.77
C ARG A 370 15.57 5.53 0.94
N LEU A 371 15.43 4.71 1.97
CA LEU A 371 14.12 4.26 2.40
C LEU A 371 13.39 5.43 3.07
N VAL A 372 12.31 5.90 2.43
CA VAL A 372 11.34 6.77 3.08
C VAL A 372 10.35 5.85 3.77
N ILE A 373 10.46 5.77 5.09
CA ILE A 373 9.36 5.25 5.91
C ILE A 373 8.48 6.47 6.11
N GLU A 374 7.37 6.53 5.40
CA GLU A 374 6.32 7.48 5.72
C GLU A 374 5.80 7.10 7.11
N ASP A 375 6.39 7.71 8.14
CA ASP A 375 5.67 7.88 9.39
C ASP A 375 4.38 8.63 9.00
N GLU A 376 3.21 8.10 9.36
CA GLU A 376 1.91 8.75 9.15
C GLU A 376 1.83 10.06 9.99
N GLN A 377 2.63 11.06 9.66
CA GLN A 377 2.62 12.41 10.22
C GLN A 377 3.00 13.41 9.13
N GLY A 378 1.98 13.92 8.42
CA GLY A 378 2.13 15.09 7.55
C GLY A 378 1.21 15.04 6.33
N LYS A 379 0.01 15.59 6.49
CA LYS A 379 -0.88 15.99 5.39
C LYS A 379 -0.23 17.05 4.48
N GLU A 380 -0.81 17.13 3.28
CA GLU A 380 -0.96 18.33 2.43
C GLU A 380 0.30 18.85 1.73
N ASP A 381 0.42 18.58 0.42
CA ASP A 381 0.05 19.55 -0.62
C ASP A 381 0.28 19.02 -2.05
N GLY A 382 -0.74 19.18 -2.90
CA GLY A 382 -0.57 19.57 -4.30
C GLY A 382 -0.15 18.52 -5.34
N SER A 383 -1.16 17.93 -5.99
CA SER A 383 -1.17 17.39 -7.37
C SER A 383 -0.57 18.37 -8.42
N PRO A 384 -0.21 17.91 -9.65
CA PRO A 384 -1.17 17.40 -10.65
C PRO A 384 -1.22 15.88 -10.78
#